data_AF-A0A6C0CDX6-F1
#
_entry.id   AF-A0A6C0CDX6-F1
#
_cell.length_a   1.000
_cell.length_b   1.000
_cell.length_c   1.000
_cell.angle_alpha   90.00
_cell.angle_beta   90.00
_cell.angle_gamma   90.00
#
_symmetry.space_group_name_H-M   'P 1'
#
loop_
_entity.id
_entity.type
_entity.pdbx_description
1 polymer ?
#
loop_
_entity_poly.entity_id
_entity_poly.type
_entity_poly.pdbx_seq_one_letter_code
_entity_poly.pdbx_strand_id
1 'polypeptide(L)'
;MEAITDINIIRQSLKGCEEVSLPYKFSKGLRIKYITVKGEDEAFYDGGVFDGMGNHVIFIKKGSTRARVPTCVRNDDGEVVYRSRFFVDPSNNTSCEEKKTELEKTVLAQQKVIEKIAEQLKLLEESKANLQEEHYGLVNLYQDKVDEAKELKENEKKYRLLLSQYM
;
A
#
# COMPACT_ATOMS: atom_id res chain seq x y z
N MET A 1 8.98 -4.94 38.26
CA MET A 1 9.62 -3.82 37.54
C MET A 1 10.21 -2.90 38.60
N GLU A 2 11.45 -2.47 38.43
CA GLU A 2 12.11 -1.59 39.40
C GLU A 2 11.65 -0.14 39.19
N ALA A 3 11.44 0.54 40.32
CA ALA A 3 11.10 1.96 40.35
C ALA A 3 12.41 2.76 40.36
N ILE A 4 12.52 3.75 39.49
CA ILE A 4 13.65 4.66 39.41
C ILE A 4 13.19 6.03 39.88
N THR A 5 13.95 6.65 40.77
CA THR A 5 13.68 7.99 41.33
C THR A 5 14.76 9.00 40.97
N ASP A 6 15.91 8.56 40.44
CA ASP A 6 17.00 9.45 40.03
C ASP A 6 16.65 10.22 38.75
N ILE A 7 16.56 11.55 38.87
CA ILE A 7 16.16 12.44 37.78
C ILE A 7 17.13 12.43 36.59
N ASN A 8 18.42 12.17 36.82
CA ASN A 8 19.41 12.14 35.75
C ASN A 8 19.24 10.90 34.87
N ILE A 9 18.98 9.75 35.51
CA ILE A 9 18.70 8.48 34.83
C ILE A 9 17.39 8.60 34.03
N ILE A 10 16.36 9.21 34.64
CA ILE A 10 15.06 9.42 33.98
C ILE A 10 15.24 10.31 32.73
N ARG A 11 15.94 11.45 32.85
CA ARG A 11 16.18 12.34 31.70
C ARG A 11 16.94 11.67 30.57
N GLN A 12 17.95 10.85 30.90
CA GLN A 12 18.69 10.09 29.90
C GLN A 12 17.81 9.02 29.23
N SER A 13 16.99 8.31 30.01
CA SER A 13 16.09 7.28 29.49
C SER A 13 14.97 7.86 28.62
N LEU A 14 14.49 9.06 28.93
CA LEU A 14 13.45 9.75 28.17
C LEU A 14 13.98 10.50 26.94
N LYS A 15 15.31 10.54 26.72
CA LYS A 15 15.89 11.21 25.57
C LYS A 15 15.43 10.53 24.27
N GLY A 16 14.69 11.25 23.45
CA GLY A 16 14.11 10.74 22.20
C GLY A 16 12.76 10.02 22.36
N CYS A 17 12.21 9.96 23.57
CA CYS A 17 10.83 9.52 23.79
C CYS A 17 9.88 10.74 23.76
N GLU A 18 8.69 10.54 23.19
CA GLU A 18 7.62 11.52 23.19
C GLU A 18 6.63 11.22 24.32
N GLU A 19 6.23 12.26 25.06
CA GLU A 19 5.16 12.14 26.04
C GLU A 19 3.80 12.17 25.35
N VAL A 20 2.93 11.22 25.69
CA VAL A 20 1.60 11.09 25.10
C VAL A 20 0.51 11.27 26.15
N SER A 21 -0.50 12.06 25.81
CA SER A 21 -1.70 12.25 26.62
C SER A 21 -2.85 11.39 26.08
N LEU A 22 -3.65 10.84 26.99
CA LEU A 22 -4.84 10.08 26.62
C LEU A 22 -6.00 11.01 26.24
N PRO A 23 -6.84 10.65 25.24
CA PRO A 23 -6.87 9.38 24.51
C PRO A 23 -5.76 9.29 23.43
N TYR A 24 -4.90 8.27 23.55
CA TYR A 24 -3.83 7.98 22.59
C TYR A 24 -3.98 6.56 22.06
N LYS A 25 -3.74 6.37 20.75
CA LYS A 25 -3.85 5.05 20.11
C LYS A 25 -2.49 4.34 20.13
N PHE A 26 -2.29 3.48 21.13
CA PHE A 26 -1.10 2.63 21.18
C PHE A 26 -1.16 1.48 20.18
N SER A 27 -0.10 1.31 19.40
CA SER A 27 0.09 0.15 18.53
C SER A 27 0.61 -1.05 19.34
N LYS A 28 0.16 -2.26 19.02
CA LYS A 28 0.72 -3.49 19.60
C LYS A 28 2.21 -3.57 19.29
N GLY A 29 3.02 -3.99 20.27
CA GLY A 29 4.47 -4.08 20.10
C GLY A 29 5.24 -2.81 20.50
N LEU A 30 4.56 -1.71 20.79
CA LEU A 30 5.20 -0.45 21.13
C LEU A 30 5.77 -0.47 22.56
N ARG A 31 7.00 -0.02 22.75
CA ARG A 31 7.61 0.07 24.08
C ARG A 31 7.15 1.35 24.78
N ILE A 32 6.50 1.18 25.93
CA ILE A 32 5.96 2.27 26.75
C ILE A 32 6.77 2.36 28.03
N LYS A 33 7.25 3.56 28.32
CA LYS A 33 7.78 3.98 29.62
C LYS A 33 6.71 4.82 30.32
N TYR A 34 6.68 4.84 31.63
CA TYR A 34 5.62 5.56 32.34
C TYR A 34 6.06 6.07 33.71
N ILE A 35 5.37 7.10 34.18
CA ILE A 35 5.44 7.60 35.55
C ILE A 35 4.06 7.38 36.16
N THR A 36 4.04 6.71 37.31
CA THR A 36 2.82 6.48 38.10
C THR A 36 3.12 6.64 39.58
N VAL A 37 2.09 6.90 40.37
CA VAL A 37 2.19 6.94 41.84
C VAL A 37 2.37 5.52 42.38
N LYS A 38 3.26 5.36 43.36
CA LYS A 38 3.46 4.15 44.16
C LYS A 38 3.46 4.52 45.64
N GLY A 39 2.29 4.38 46.28
CA GLY A 39 2.10 4.88 47.65
C GLY A 39 1.84 6.38 47.61
N GLU A 40 2.71 7.17 48.24
CA GLU A 40 2.60 8.64 48.26
C GLU A 40 3.50 9.33 47.21
N ASP A 41 4.47 8.62 46.65
CA ASP A 41 5.48 9.18 45.73
C ASP A 41 5.26 8.79 44.28
N GLU A 42 5.72 9.66 43.36
CA GLU A 42 5.84 9.33 41.94
C GLU A 42 7.09 8.48 41.66
N ALA A 43 6.92 7.44 40.86
CA ALA A 43 8.02 6.58 40.42
C ALA A 43 8.05 6.44 38.90
N PHE A 44 9.24 6.51 38.33
CA PHE A 44 9.47 6.20 36.92
C PHE A 44 9.71 4.71 36.72
N TYR A 45 9.13 4.19 35.64
CA TYR A 45 9.31 2.82 35.20
C TYR A 45 9.71 2.79 33.74
N ASP A 46 10.79 2.06 33.43
CA ASP A 46 11.20 1.77 32.04
C ASP A 46 10.20 0.88 31.28
N GLY A 47 9.15 0.44 31.98
CA GLY A 47 7.98 -0.22 31.43
C GLY A 47 8.28 -1.46 30.59
N GLY A 48 7.69 -1.53 29.40
CA GLY A 48 7.72 -2.72 28.54
C GLY A 48 6.85 -2.56 27.29
N VAL A 49 6.50 -3.67 26.66
CA VAL A 49 5.76 -3.70 25.39
C VAL A 49 4.26 -3.60 25.63
N PHE A 50 3.57 -2.73 24.91
CA PHE A 50 2.12 -2.57 24.93
C PHE A 50 1.43 -3.85 24.47
N ASP A 51 0.54 -4.36 25.33
CA ASP A 51 -0.24 -5.58 25.09
C ASP A 51 -1.74 -5.28 24.91
N GLY A 52 -2.28 -4.30 25.66
CA GLY A 52 -3.67 -3.85 25.52
C GLY A 52 -4.06 -2.77 26.51
N MET A 53 -5.30 -2.29 26.42
CA MET A 53 -5.87 -1.28 27.33
C MET A 53 -7.32 -1.63 27.65
N GLY A 54 -7.74 -1.42 28.90
CA GLY A 54 -9.13 -1.61 29.34
C GLY A 54 -9.38 -1.01 30.72
N ASN A 55 -10.60 -0.53 30.99
CA ASN A 55 -11.02 0.06 32.28
C ASN A 55 -9.98 1.00 32.93
N HIS A 56 -9.50 1.99 32.19
CA HIS A 56 -8.48 2.94 32.65
C HIS A 56 -7.16 2.29 33.13
N VAL A 57 -6.82 1.13 32.56
CA VAL A 57 -5.58 0.40 32.81
C VAL A 57 -4.94 0.03 31.48
N ILE A 58 -3.63 0.25 31.39
CA ILE A 58 -2.79 -0.21 30.30
C ILE A 58 -2.07 -1.48 30.75
N PHE A 59 -2.13 -2.50 29.90
CA PHE A 59 -1.42 -3.77 30.08
C PHE A 59 -0.11 -3.72 29.31
N ILE A 60 0.98 -3.98 30.05
CA ILE A 60 2.34 -3.93 29.52
C ILE A 60 3.01 -5.28 29.80
N LYS A 61 3.71 -5.84 28.81
CA LYS A 61 4.44 -7.10 28.92
C LYS A 61 5.95 -6.85 28.91
N LYS A 62 6.67 -7.45 29.86
CA LYS A 62 8.14 -7.46 29.91
C LYS A 62 8.60 -8.91 30.10
N GLY A 63 9.00 -9.56 29.00
CA GLY A 63 9.31 -10.99 29.01
C GLY A 63 8.07 -11.84 29.29
N SER A 64 8.13 -12.69 30.32
CA SER A 64 7.00 -13.50 30.79
C SER A 64 6.03 -12.74 31.72
N THR A 65 6.44 -11.59 32.25
CA THR A 65 5.65 -10.84 33.24
C THR A 65 4.72 -9.84 32.57
N ARG A 66 3.45 -9.82 33.02
CA ARG A 66 2.45 -8.83 32.62
C ARG A 66 2.19 -7.87 33.78
N ALA A 67 2.32 -6.57 33.52
CA ALA A 67 2.07 -5.50 34.46
C ALA A 67 0.78 -4.75 34.09
N ARG A 68 0.07 -4.28 35.11
CA ARG A 68 -1.13 -3.45 35.00
C ARG A 68 -0.77 -2.04 35.45
N VAL A 69 -0.93 -1.06 34.57
CA VAL A 69 -0.60 0.33 34.85
C VAL A 69 -1.87 1.17 34.81
N PRO A 70 -2.31 1.77 35.92
CA PRO A 70 -3.48 2.64 35.90
C PRO A 70 -3.18 3.90 35.08
N THR A 71 -4.14 4.35 34.27
CA THR A 71 -4.04 5.61 33.54
C THR A 71 -4.37 6.79 34.45
N CYS A 72 -5.23 6.57 35.43
CA CYS A 72 -5.59 7.53 36.46
C CYS A 72 -5.86 6.80 37.78
N VAL A 73 -5.51 7.44 38.89
CA VAL A 73 -5.86 7.01 40.25
C VAL A 73 -7.02 7.88 40.71
N ARG A 74 -8.03 7.25 41.31
CA ARG A 74 -9.23 7.90 41.83
C ARG A 74 -9.35 7.70 43.33
N ASN A 75 -9.94 8.67 44.01
CA ASN A 75 -10.35 8.55 45.41
C ASN A 75 -11.68 7.80 45.55
N ASP A 76 -12.08 7.52 46.79
CA ASP A 76 -13.35 6.87 47.14
C ASP A 76 -14.58 7.63 46.60
N ASP A 77 -14.48 8.95 46.46
CA ASP A 77 -15.51 9.81 45.85
C ASP A 77 -15.55 9.75 44.31
N GLY A 78 -14.63 8.99 43.69
CA GLY A 78 -14.53 8.85 42.24
C GLY A 78 -13.79 9.97 41.52
N GLU A 79 -13.29 10.98 42.25
CA GLU A 79 -12.49 12.06 41.70
C GLU A 79 -11.07 11.60 41.32
N VAL A 80 -10.54 12.09 40.20
CA VAL A 80 -9.20 11.74 39.72
C VAL A 80 -8.15 12.55 40.48
N VAL A 81 -7.41 11.89 41.37
CA VAL A 81 -6.32 12.51 42.14
C VAL A 81 -5.01 12.52 41.37
N TYR A 82 -4.82 11.55 40.49
CA TYR A 82 -3.57 11.43 39.76
C TYR A 82 -3.78 10.91 38.35
N ARG A 83 -2.98 11.41 37.41
CA ARG A 83 -2.91 10.93 36.02
C ARG A 83 -1.50 10.47 35.70
N SER A 84 -1.39 9.20 35.33
CA SER A 84 -0.12 8.61 34.93
C SER A 84 0.35 9.19 33.60
N ARG A 85 1.66 9.43 33.50
CA ARG A 85 2.29 9.98 32.30
C ARG A 85 2.93 8.84 31.53
N PHE A 86 2.75 8.84 30.22
CA PHE A 86 3.23 7.78 29.33
C PHE A 86 4.18 8.36 28.30
N PHE A 87 5.26 7.63 28.02
CA PHE A 87 6.29 8.02 27.07
C PHE A 87 6.49 6.88 26.07
N VAL A 88 6.50 7.24 24.79
CA VAL A 88 6.61 6.32 23.66
C VAL A 88 7.83 6.67 22.82
N ASP A 89 8.52 5.66 22.32
CA ASP A 89 9.62 5.86 21.38
C ASP A 89 9.08 5.79 19.94
N PRO A 90 9.07 6.90 19.18
CA PRO A 90 8.54 6.93 17.82
C PRO A 90 9.35 6.02 16.87
N SER A 91 10.62 5.79 17.18
CA SER A 91 11.59 5.03 16.37
C SER A 91 11.33 3.52 16.36
N ASN A 92 10.59 3.01 17.35
CA ASN A 92 10.33 1.57 17.53
C ASN A 92 8.98 1.11 16.95
N ASN A 93 8.35 1.91 16.08
CA ASN A 93 7.10 1.55 15.41
C ASN A 93 7.31 0.48 14.31
N THR A 94 7.54 -0.77 14.71
CA THR A 94 7.60 -1.95 13.82
C THR A 94 6.37 -2.06 12.91
N SER A 95 5.19 -1.65 13.38
CA SER A 95 3.95 -1.68 12.58
C SER A 95 3.94 -0.75 11.36
N CYS A 96 4.77 0.30 11.32
CA CYS A 96 4.81 1.21 10.17
C CYS A 96 5.67 0.63 9.05
N GLU A 97 6.78 -0.01 9.42
CA GLU A 97 7.74 -0.54 8.46
C GLU A 97 7.25 -1.81 7.77
N GLU A 98 6.55 -2.70 8.48
CA GLU A 98 5.92 -3.88 7.88
C GLU A 98 4.93 -3.50 6.76
N LYS A 99 4.04 -2.53 7.03
CA LYS A 99 3.08 -2.03 6.04
C LYS A 99 3.77 -1.41 4.83
N LYS A 100 4.86 -0.68 5.05
CA LYS A 100 5.67 -0.09 3.99
C LYS A 100 6.30 -1.17 3.10
N THR A 101 6.83 -2.24 3.69
CA THR A 101 7.40 -3.35 2.90
C THR A 101 6.34 -4.12 2.09
N GLU A 102 5.13 -4.28 2.61
CA GLU A 102 4.03 -4.88 1.86
C GLU A 102 3.58 -4.00 0.69
N LEU A 103 3.43 -2.69 0.93
CA LEU A 103 3.14 -1.70 -0.11
C LEU A 103 4.21 -1.70 -1.20
N GLU A 104 5.50 -1.72 -0.84
CA GLU A 104 6.61 -1.79 -1.80
C GLU A 104 6.53 -3.05 -2.67
N LYS A 105 6.20 -4.21 -2.09
CA LYS A 105 5.99 -5.45 -2.86
C LYS A 105 4.81 -5.33 -3.82
N THR A 106 3.70 -4.72 -3.40
CA THR A 106 2.53 -4.49 -4.26
C THR A 106 2.86 -3.56 -5.42
N VAL A 107 3.59 -2.47 -5.16
CA VAL A 107 4.02 -1.52 -6.19
C VAL A 107 4.92 -2.21 -7.22
N LEU A 108 5.91 -3.01 -6.77
CA LEU A 108 6.77 -3.77 -7.66
C LEU A 108 6.01 -4.79 -8.52
N ALA A 109 5.01 -5.45 -7.95
CA ALA A 109 4.16 -6.36 -8.70
C ALA A 109 3.34 -5.63 -9.78
N GLN A 110 2.78 -4.46 -9.45
CA GLN A 110 2.04 -3.62 -10.39
C GLN A 110 2.94 -3.11 -11.52
N GLN A 111 4.18 -2.70 -11.22
CA GLN A 111 5.15 -2.25 -12.21
C GLN A 111 5.40 -3.33 -13.28
N LYS A 112 5.61 -4.59 -12.85
CA LYS A 112 5.80 -5.73 -13.76
C LYS A 112 4.60 -6.02 -14.64
N VAL A 113 3.38 -5.84 -14.10
CA VAL A 113 2.15 -6.00 -14.87
C VAL A 113 2.06 -4.91 -15.94
N ILE A 114 2.38 -3.66 -15.59
CA ILE A 114 2.38 -2.54 -16.53
C ILE A 114 3.38 -2.77 -17.65
N GLU A 115 4.60 -3.20 -17.34
CA GLU A 115 5.64 -3.52 -18.33
C GLU A 115 5.16 -4.57 -19.34
N LYS A 116 4.60 -5.68 -18.86
CA LYS A 116 4.06 -6.74 -19.74
C LYS A 116 2.94 -6.24 -20.64
N ILE A 117 2.02 -5.43 -20.10
CA ILE A 117 0.92 -4.88 -20.89
C ILE A 117 1.45 -3.91 -21.94
N ALA A 118 2.45 -3.10 -21.62
CA ALA A 118 3.08 -2.17 -22.56
C ALA A 118 3.77 -2.91 -23.72
N GLU A 119 4.48 -4.01 -23.42
CA GLU A 119 5.06 -4.88 -24.45
C GLU A 119 4.00 -5.48 -25.37
N GLN A 120 2.91 -6.00 -24.80
CA GLN A 120 1.81 -6.56 -25.58
C GLN A 120 1.12 -5.51 -26.46
N LEU A 121 0.92 -4.29 -25.97
CA LEU A 121 0.37 -3.19 -26.75
C LEU A 121 1.24 -2.87 -27.96
N LYS A 122 2.56 -2.80 -27.76
CA LYS A 122 3.50 -2.53 -28.85
C LYS A 122 3.44 -3.60 -29.94
N LEU A 123 3.43 -4.88 -29.56
CA LEU A 123 3.29 -5.99 -30.51
C LEU A 123 1.95 -5.93 -31.28
N LEU A 124 0.88 -5.56 -30.59
CA LEU A 124 -0.44 -5.42 -31.21
C LEU A 124 -0.48 -4.27 -32.21
N GLU A 125 0.15 -3.14 -31.90
CA GLU A 125 0.27 -1.99 -32.79
C GLU A 125 1.07 -2.34 -34.05
N GLU A 126 2.20 -3.03 -33.90
CA GLU A 126 3.01 -3.52 -35.03
C GLU A 126 2.21 -4.50 -35.91
N SER A 127 1.52 -5.47 -35.30
CA SER A 127 0.67 -6.41 -36.04
C SER A 127 -0.46 -5.72 -36.79
N LYS A 128 -1.07 -4.70 -36.19
CA LYS A 128 -2.11 -3.89 -36.83
C LYS A 128 -1.57 -3.13 -38.04
N ALA A 129 -0.39 -2.52 -37.92
CA ALA A 129 0.23 -1.79 -39.02
C ALA A 129 0.49 -2.73 -40.22
N ASN A 130 1.03 -3.92 -39.97
CA ASN A 130 1.28 -4.93 -41.00
C ASN A 130 -0.02 -5.36 -41.70
N LEU A 131 -1.08 -5.64 -40.93
CA LEU A 131 -2.39 -6.00 -41.49
C LEU A 131 -3.00 -4.88 -42.34
N GLN A 132 -2.79 -3.61 -41.96
CA GLN A 132 -3.25 -2.47 -42.75
C GLN A 132 -2.52 -2.38 -44.10
N GLU A 133 -1.22 -2.64 -44.10
CA GLU A 133 -0.42 -2.67 -45.33
C GLU A 133 -0.85 -3.82 -46.26
N GLU A 134 -1.02 -5.03 -45.71
CA GLU A 134 -1.53 -6.19 -46.47
C GLU A 134 -2.92 -5.91 -47.05
N HIS A 135 -3.82 -5.34 -46.25
CA HIS A 135 -5.17 -4.97 -46.69
C HIS A 135 -5.12 -3.96 -47.85
N TYR A 136 -4.26 -2.94 -47.76
CA TYR A 136 -4.08 -1.98 -48.84
C TYR A 136 -3.59 -2.64 -50.13
N GLY A 137 -2.61 -3.55 -50.03
CA GLY A 137 -2.13 -4.33 -51.17
C GLY A 137 -3.21 -5.18 -51.83
N LEU A 138 -4.03 -5.87 -51.02
CA LEU A 138 -5.14 -6.69 -51.51
C LEU A 138 -6.24 -5.86 -52.19
N VAL A 139 -6.56 -4.68 -51.66
CA VAL A 139 -7.54 -3.77 -52.26
C VAL A 139 -7.09 -3.32 -53.65
N ASN A 140 -5.82 -2.95 -53.81
CA ASN A 140 -5.28 -2.55 -55.11
C ASN A 140 -5.32 -3.71 -56.12
N LEU A 141 -4.88 -4.91 -55.71
CA LEU A 141 -4.94 -6.10 -56.56
C LEU A 141 -6.37 -6.43 -56.98
N TYR A 142 -7.34 -6.32 -56.05
CA TYR A 142 -8.75 -6.53 -56.36
C TYR A 142 -9.26 -5.51 -57.39
N GLN A 143 -8.88 -4.24 -57.23
CA GLN A 143 -9.25 -3.18 -58.16
C GLN A 143 -8.70 -3.46 -59.58
N ASP A 144 -7.43 -3.85 -59.68
CA ASP A 144 -6.81 -4.22 -60.97
C ASP A 144 -7.57 -5.38 -61.64
N LYS A 145 -7.96 -6.40 -60.86
CA LYS A 145 -8.74 -7.54 -61.36
C LYS A 145 -10.15 -7.16 -61.80
N VAL A 146 -10.77 -6.22 -61.10
CA VAL A 146 -12.08 -5.68 -61.49
C VAL A 146 -11.99 -4.96 -62.83
N ASP A 147 -10.93 -4.18 -63.04
CA ASP A 147 -10.74 -3.43 -64.28
C ASP A 147 -10.38 -4.35 -65.46
N GLU A 148 -9.52 -5.35 -65.25
CA GLU A 148 -9.24 -6.42 -66.23
C GLU A 148 -10.53 -7.15 -66.65
N ALA A 149 -11.40 -7.48 -65.68
CA ALA A 149 -12.67 -8.14 -65.97
C ALA A 149 -13.64 -7.25 -66.78
N LYS A 150 -13.63 -5.93 -66.57
CA LYS A 150 -14.43 -4.99 -67.37
C LYS A 150 -13.95 -4.96 -68.81
N GLU A 151 -12.63 -4.87 -69.04
CA GLU A 151 -12.04 -4.86 -70.37
C GLU A 151 -12.37 -6.15 -71.15
N LEU A 152 -12.23 -7.30 -70.50
CA LEU A 152 -12.60 -8.59 -71.09
C LEU A 152 -14.08 -8.63 -71.48
N LYS A 153 -14.97 -8.12 -70.63
CA LYS A 153 -16.41 -8.05 -70.90
C LYS A 153 -16.74 -7.11 -72.08
N GLU A 154 -16.02 -6.00 -72.22
CA GLU A 154 -16.16 -5.12 -73.38
C GLU A 154 -15.68 -5.78 -74.67
N ASN A 155 -14.54 -6.46 -74.63
CA ASN A 155 -14.01 -7.18 -75.77
C ASN A 155 -14.93 -8.32 -76.20
N GLU A 156 -15.49 -9.08 -75.25
CA GLU A 156 -16.50 -10.09 -75.55
C GLU A 156 -17.70 -9.52 -76.31
N LYS A 157 -18.22 -8.37 -75.87
CA LYS A 157 -19.32 -7.67 -76.57
C LYS A 157 -18.93 -7.28 -78.00
N LYS A 158 -17.71 -6.77 -78.20
CA LYS A 158 -17.19 -6.41 -79.54
C LYS A 158 -17.12 -7.64 -80.45
N TYR A 159 -16.56 -8.75 -79.96
CA TYR A 159 -16.47 -9.98 -80.74
C TYR A 159 -17.84 -10.55 -81.10
N ARG A 160 -18.80 -10.56 -80.15
CA ARG A 160 -20.18 -10.98 -80.43
C ARG A 160 -20.83 -10.15 -81.54
N LEU A 161 -20.65 -8.83 -81.53
CA LEU A 161 -21.17 -7.95 -82.57
C LEU A 161 -20.53 -8.25 -83.94
N LEU A 162 -19.21 -8.42 -83.98
CA LEU A 162 -18.49 -8.74 -85.22
C LEU A 162 -19.01 -10.06 -85.81
N LEU A 163 -19.11 -11.12 -84.99
CA LEU A 163 -19.66 -12.42 -85.40
C LEU A 163 -21.08 -12.30 -85.96
N SER A 164 -21.94 -11.45 -85.38
CA SER A 164 -23.30 -11.23 -85.91
C SER A 164 -23.35 -10.53 -87.27
N GLN A 165 -22.26 -9.90 -87.72
CA GLN A 165 -22.18 -9.30 -89.07
C GLN A 165 -21.78 -10.30 -90.15
N TYR A 166 -21.23 -11.47 -89.76
CA TYR A 166 -20.78 -12.52 -90.68
C TYR A 166 -21.71 -13.73 -90.77
N MET A 167 -22.83 -13.71 -90.02
CA MET A 167 -23.93 -14.69 -90.11
C MET A 167 -25.16 -14.06 -90.77
#